data_AF-A0A8B9ES10-F1
#
_entry.id   AF-A0A8B9ES10-F1
#
_cell.length_a   1.000
_cell.length_b   1.000
_cell.length_c   1.000
_cell.angle_alpha   90.00
_cell.angle_beta   90.00
_cell.angle_gamma   90.00
#
_symmetry.space_group_name_H-M   'P 1'
#
loop_
_entity.id
_entity.type
_entity.pdbx_description
1 polymer ?
#
loop_
_entity_poly.entity_id
_entity_poly.type
_entity_poly.pdbx_seq_one_letter_code
_entity_poly.pdbx_strand_id
1 'polypeptide(L)'
;QLEGKDEALKILQSMEINILQWEIEFDQDRFKNIEDTWTEKYDRIYCENAALKEALKLRTEEVKTLKSENAILNQQCLEFLAMLDVNKQKVVQENMSLNRSNITDITGLELAVLGACTCNTSGGQPCSCAKMAAVTRKQLLHLKQEIELLKKSKDEAYIMADAFRIAFEQQLMQRKDQALRLAEVIKIKKETKFINWKRLKEDGNWACYVSVTVE
;
A
#
# COMPACT_ATOMS: atom_id res chain seq x y z
N GLN A 1 -29.28 89.61 0.91
CA GLN A 1 -28.39 88.59 0.28
C GLN A 1 -28.05 87.42 1.22
N LEU A 2 -27.97 87.62 2.55
CA LEU A 2 -27.72 86.53 3.52
C LEU A 2 -28.92 85.59 3.73
N GLU A 3 -30.16 86.10 3.81
CA GLU A 3 -31.38 85.27 3.94
C GLU A 3 -31.57 84.29 2.78
N GLY A 4 -31.41 84.73 1.54
CA GLY A 4 -31.55 83.84 0.37
C GLY A 4 -30.48 82.74 0.29
N LYS A 5 -29.34 82.89 0.96
CA LYS A 5 -28.31 81.83 1.06
C LYS A 5 -28.65 80.82 2.15
N ASP A 6 -29.23 81.27 3.27
CA ASP A 6 -29.67 80.40 4.36
C ASP A 6 -30.85 79.51 3.93
N GLU A 7 -31.80 80.09 3.18
CA GLU A 7 -32.92 79.36 2.57
C GLU A 7 -32.44 78.29 1.58
N ALA A 8 -31.49 78.63 0.71
CA ALA A 8 -30.91 77.69 -0.26
C ALA A 8 -30.13 76.56 0.43
N LEU A 9 -29.42 76.86 1.52
CA LEU A 9 -28.71 75.87 2.32
C LEU A 9 -29.68 74.89 2.97
N LYS A 10 -30.80 75.37 3.53
CA LYS A 10 -31.85 74.54 4.13
C LYS A 10 -32.51 73.62 3.11
N ILE A 11 -32.76 74.10 1.89
CA ILE A 11 -33.31 73.29 0.80
C ILE A 11 -32.33 72.17 0.44
N LEU A 12 -31.05 72.48 0.28
CA LEU A 12 -30.03 71.50 -0.07
C LEU A 12 -29.83 70.45 1.03
N GLN A 13 -29.83 70.87 2.30
CA GLN A 13 -29.80 69.96 3.44
C GLN A 13 -31.03 69.04 3.49
N SER A 14 -32.22 69.57 3.24
CA SER A 14 -33.46 68.78 3.18
C SER A 14 -33.41 67.74 2.06
N MET A 15 -32.90 68.10 0.88
CA MET A 15 -32.72 67.17 -0.24
C MET A 15 -31.72 66.06 0.10
N GLU A 16 -30.58 66.41 0.69
CA GLU A 16 -29.58 65.43 1.12
C GLU A 16 -30.14 64.47 2.18
N ILE A 17 -30.87 64.99 3.17
CA ILE A 17 -31.53 64.17 4.21
C ILE A 17 -32.51 63.20 3.56
N ASN A 18 -33.32 63.65 2.60
CA ASN A 18 -34.28 62.79 1.93
C ASN A 18 -33.57 61.69 1.11
N ILE A 19 -32.48 62.01 0.40
CA ILE A 19 -31.70 61.03 -0.36
C ILE A 19 -31.10 59.98 0.58
N LEU A 20 -30.43 60.41 1.64
CA LEU A 20 -29.82 59.51 2.62
C LEU A 20 -30.86 58.62 3.30
N GLN A 21 -32.05 59.17 3.58
CA GLN A 21 -33.13 58.39 4.19
C GLN A 21 -33.65 57.30 3.24
N TRP A 22 -33.81 57.61 1.96
CA TRP A 22 -34.12 56.61 0.93
C TRP A 22 -33.04 55.54 0.81
N GLU A 23 -31.77 55.93 0.81
CA GLU A 23 -30.64 54.98 0.74
C GLU A 23 -30.63 54.03 1.95
N ILE A 24 -30.88 54.56 3.15
CA ILE A 24 -30.97 53.76 4.38
C ILE A 24 -32.12 52.77 4.30
N GLU A 25 -33.31 53.21 3.89
CA GLU A 25 -34.49 52.33 3.77
C GLU A 25 -34.27 51.24 2.72
N PHE A 26 -33.67 51.61 1.58
CA PHE A 26 -33.33 50.66 0.52
C PHE A 26 -32.33 49.60 0.99
N ASP A 27 -31.26 50.02 1.68
CA ASP A 27 -30.27 49.09 2.21
C ASP A 27 -30.85 48.21 3.31
N GLN A 28 -31.72 48.75 4.17
CA GLN A 28 -32.43 47.96 5.20
C GLN A 28 -33.28 46.85 4.58
N ASP A 29 -34.07 47.16 3.55
CA ASP A 29 -34.87 46.16 2.84
C ASP A 29 -33.98 45.10 2.16
N ARG A 30 -32.88 45.55 1.52
CA ARG A 30 -31.91 44.65 0.92
C ARG A 30 -31.29 43.70 1.95
N PHE A 31 -30.88 44.20 3.10
CA PHE A 31 -30.29 43.38 4.17
C PHE A 31 -31.30 42.38 4.73
N LYS A 32 -32.54 42.81 4.96
CA LYS A 32 -33.60 41.93 5.42
C LYS A 32 -33.86 40.78 4.45
N ASN A 33 -33.95 41.06 3.15
CA ASN A 33 -34.15 40.02 2.13
C ASN A 33 -32.98 39.02 2.09
N ILE A 34 -31.74 39.49 2.30
CA ILE A 34 -30.56 38.61 2.39
C ILE A 34 -30.64 37.74 3.65
N GLU A 35 -30.98 38.31 4.80
CA GLU A 35 -31.13 37.60 6.08
C GLU A 35 -32.20 36.51 5.99
N ASP A 36 -33.37 36.84 5.43
CA ASP A 36 -34.46 35.89 5.21
C ASP A 36 -34.01 34.74 4.29
N THR A 37 -33.35 35.06 3.17
CA THR A 37 -32.83 34.05 2.23
C THR A 37 -31.81 33.12 2.88
N TRP A 38 -30.93 33.64 3.74
CA TRP A 38 -29.93 32.82 4.43
C TRP A 38 -30.55 31.97 5.52
N THR A 39 -31.56 32.48 6.22
CA THR A 39 -32.32 31.72 7.22
C THR A 39 -33.02 30.53 6.57
N GLU A 40 -33.71 30.73 5.44
CA GLU A 40 -34.35 29.64 4.70
C GLU A 40 -33.35 28.58 4.21
N LYS A 41 -32.18 29.02 3.72
CA LYS A 41 -31.11 28.10 3.30
C LYS A 41 -30.57 27.29 4.47
N TYR A 42 -30.39 27.93 5.62
CA TYR A 42 -29.93 27.27 6.83
C TYR A 42 -30.95 26.23 7.31
N ASP A 43 -32.23 26.60 7.38
CA ASP A 43 -33.30 25.70 7.83
C ASP A 43 -33.47 24.49 6.91
N ARG A 44 -33.35 24.68 5.59
CA ARG A 44 -33.35 23.58 4.62
C ARG A 44 -32.21 22.61 4.88
N ILE A 45 -30.99 23.11 5.01
CA ILE A 45 -29.80 22.27 5.27
C ILE A 45 -29.93 21.56 6.62
N TYR A 46 -30.46 22.24 7.63
CA TYR A 46 -30.69 21.65 8.95
C TYR A 46 -31.68 20.48 8.87
N CYS A 47 -32.81 20.66 8.18
CA CYS A 47 -33.79 19.60 7.95
C CYS A 47 -33.21 18.43 7.15
N GLU A 48 -32.48 18.70 6.07
CA GLU A 48 -31.80 17.68 5.26
C GLU A 48 -30.80 16.87 6.09
N ASN A 49 -29.98 17.53 6.91
CA ASN A 49 -29.03 16.88 7.80
C ASN A 49 -29.72 15.99 8.85
N ALA A 50 -30.84 16.44 9.41
CA ALA A 50 -31.63 15.64 10.34
C ALA A 50 -32.18 14.38 9.66
N ALA A 51 -32.73 14.51 8.44
CA ALA A 51 -33.23 13.38 7.66
C ALA A 51 -32.11 12.37 7.31
N LEU A 52 -30.94 12.87 6.88
CA LEU A 52 -29.78 12.02 6.58
C LEU A 52 -29.27 11.28 7.81
N LYS A 53 -29.27 11.93 8.98
CA LYS A 53 -28.85 11.31 10.23
C LYS A 53 -29.76 10.16 10.64
N GLU A 54 -31.08 10.32 10.54
CA GLU A 54 -32.04 9.25 10.81
C GLU A 54 -31.96 8.12 9.78
N ALA A 55 -31.79 8.46 8.49
CA ALA A 55 -31.58 7.45 7.44
C ALA A 55 -30.31 6.62 7.69
N LEU A 56 -29.21 7.27 8.08
CA LEU A 56 -27.96 6.59 8.42
C LEU A 56 -28.13 5.66 9.63
N LYS A 57 -28.87 6.09 10.65
CA LYS A 57 -29.18 5.27 11.82
C LYS A 57 -29.97 4.02 11.43
N LEU A 58 -31.04 4.17 10.65
CA LEU A 58 -31.83 3.04 10.14
C LEU A 58 -30.97 2.07 9.31
N ARG A 59 -30.15 2.58 8.39
CA ARG A 59 -29.25 1.71 7.60
C ARG A 59 -28.21 1.00 8.46
N THR A 60 -27.73 1.65 9.51
CA THR A 60 -26.79 1.03 10.46
C THR A 60 -27.46 -0.11 11.25
N GLU A 61 -28.71 0.08 11.66
CA GLU A 61 -29.50 -0.95 12.34
C GLU A 61 -29.80 -2.13 11.39
N GLU A 62 -30.21 -1.87 10.15
CA GLU A 62 -30.42 -2.89 9.11
C GLU A 62 -29.15 -3.69 8.81
N VAL A 63 -27.99 -3.05 8.72
CA VAL A 63 -26.71 -3.77 8.54
C VAL A 63 -26.40 -4.66 9.74
N LYS A 64 -26.71 -4.23 10.97
CA LYS A 64 -26.52 -5.05 12.17
C LYS A 64 -27.44 -6.28 12.15
N THR A 65 -28.71 -6.11 11.80
CA THR A 65 -29.66 -7.24 11.72
C THR A 65 -29.23 -8.23 10.65
N LEU A 66 -28.95 -7.75 9.42
CA LEU A 66 -28.48 -8.60 8.32
C LEU A 66 -27.18 -9.34 8.67
N LYS A 67 -26.25 -8.69 9.37
CA LYS A 67 -25.02 -9.34 9.83
C LYS A 67 -25.31 -10.46 10.82
N SER A 68 -26.25 -10.26 11.73
CA SER A 68 -26.66 -11.29 12.69
C SER A 68 -27.39 -12.46 12.01
N GLU A 69 -28.29 -12.18 11.08
CA GLU A 69 -29.00 -13.20 10.29
C GLU A 69 -28.03 -14.02 9.44
N ASN A 70 -27.08 -13.37 8.77
CA ASN A 70 -26.05 -14.04 7.98
C ASN A 70 -25.15 -14.92 8.86
N ALA A 71 -24.81 -14.48 10.07
CA ALA A 71 -24.07 -15.31 11.01
C ALA A 71 -24.85 -16.58 11.41
N ILE A 72 -26.15 -16.45 11.68
CA ILE A 72 -27.04 -17.58 12.00
C ILE A 72 -27.16 -18.53 10.80
N LEU A 73 -27.38 -18.01 9.60
CA LEU A 73 -27.49 -18.82 8.39
C LEU A 73 -26.19 -19.56 8.06
N ASN A 74 -25.03 -18.91 8.22
CA ASN A 74 -23.74 -19.57 8.05
C ASN A 74 -23.56 -20.70 9.07
N GLN A 75 -23.93 -20.46 10.33
CA GLN A 75 -23.88 -21.47 11.38
C GLN A 75 -24.77 -22.67 11.04
N GLN A 76 -26.02 -22.44 10.63
CA GLN A 76 -26.93 -23.49 10.18
C GLN A 76 -26.38 -24.26 8.98
N CYS A 77 -25.76 -23.56 8.01
CA CYS A 77 -25.08 -24.20 6.88
C CYS A 77 -23.98 -25.17 7.35
N LEU A 78 -23.15 -24.77 8.32
CA LEU A 78 -22.10 -25.62 8.88
C LEU A 78 -22.68 -26.84 9.62
N GLU A 79 -23.79 -26.66 10.35
CA GLU A 79 -24.49 -27.76 11.03
C GLU A 79 -25.06 -28.76 10.02
N PHE A 80 -25.72 -28.29 8.95
CA PHE A 80 -26.19 -29.17 7.88
C PHE A 80 -25.04 -29.88 7.16
N LEU A 81 -23.92 -29.19 6.90
CA LEU A 81 -22.72 -29.80 6.32
C LEU A 81 -22.13 -30.88 7.21
N ALA A 82 -22.12 -30.69 8.53
CA ALA A 82 -21.63 -31.67 9.49
C ALA A 82 -22.51 -32.92 9.58
N MET A 83 -23.80 -32.83 9.22
CA MET A 83 -24.72 -33.97 9.16
C MET A 83 -24.64 -34.78 7.85
N LEU A 84 -23.88 -34.32 6.85
CA LEU A 84 -23.68 -35.04 5.59
C LEU A 84 -22.61 -36.13 5.72
N ASP A 85 -22.70 -37.15 4.87
CA ASP A 85 -21.63 -38.12 4.68
C ASP A 85 -20.35 -37.45 4.13
N VAL A 86 -19.18 -37.96 4.51
CA VAL A 86 -17.86 -37.34 4.28
C VAL A 86 -17.59 -37.11 2.78
N ASN A 87 -18.05 -38.02 1.93
CA ASN A 87 -17.94 -37.88 0.47
C ASN A 87 -18.79 -36.72 -0.08
N LYS A 88 -19.99 -36.52 0.47
CA LYS A 88 -20.89 -35.41 0.06
C LYS A 88 -20.42 -34.08 0.64
N GLN A 89 -19.88 -34.08 1.85
CA GLN A 89 -19.28 -32.91 2.48
C GLN A 89 -18.14 -32.33 1.63
N LYS A 90 -17.25 -33.20 1.12
CA LYS A 90 -16.12 -32.81 0.27
C LYS A 90 -16.57 -32.13 -1.04
N VAL A 91 -17.57 -32.68 -1.72
CA VAL A 91 -18.13 -32.10 -2.95
C VAL A 91 -18.76 -30.72 -2.70
N VAL A 92 -19.48 -30.54 -1.59
CA VAL A 92 -20.11 -29.24 -1.27
C VAL A 92 -19.07 -28.20 -0.84
N GLN A 93 -18.06 -28.60 -0.07
CA GLN A 93 -16.98 -27.71 0.37
C GLN A 93 -16.10 -27.25 -0.82
N GLU A 94 -15.80 -28.15 -1.76
CA GLU A 94 -15.12 -27.83 -3.02
C GLU A 94 -15.94 -26.80 -3.84
N ASN A 95 -17.26 -26.99 -3.98
CA ASN A 95 -18.14 -26.05 -4.69
C ASN A 95 -18.32 -24.70 -3.99
N MET A 96 -18.41 -24.67 -2.65
CA MET A 96 -18.53 -23.41 -1.90
C MET A 96 -17.23 -22.57 -1.95
N SER A 97 -16.05 -23.23 -1.92
CA SER A 97 -14.76 -22.53 -2.02
C SER A 97 -14.58 -21.81 -3.37
N LEU A 98 -15.13 -22.39 -4.44
CA LEU A 98 -15.19 -21.79 -5.77
C LEU A 98 -16.14 -20.58 -5.84
N ASN A 99 -17.21 -20.53 -5.03
CA ASN A 99 -18.16 -19.40 -5.04
C ASN A 99 -17.76 -18.25 -4.11
N ARG A 100 -17.16 -18.54 -2.95
CA ARG A 100 -16.73 -17.50 -1.99
C ARG A 100 -15.64 -16.60 -2.56
N SER A 101 -14.73 -17.16 -3.36
CA SER A 101 -13.69 -16.42 -4.08
C SER A 101 -14.21 -15.57 -5.25
N ASN A 102 -15.47 -15.78 -5.68
CA ASN A 102 -16.07 -15.10 -6.83
C ASN A 102 -17.04 -13.96 -6.49
N ILE A 103 -17.52 -13.86 -5.24
CA ILE A 103 -18.63 -12.94 -4.90
C ILE A 103 -18.23 -11.86 -3.89
N THR A 104 -17.30 -12.10 -2.96
CA THR A 104 -17.01 -11.11 -1.90
C THR A 104 -16.19 -9.92 -2.36
N ASP A 105 -15.49 -10.03 -3.49
CA ASP A 105 -14.64 -8.98 -4.04
C ASP A 105 -14.84 -8.85 -5.56
N ILE A 106 -16.06 -8.53 -6.00
CA ILE A 106 -16.26 -8.14 -7.40
C ILE A 106 -15.62 -6.76 -7.57
N THR A 107 -14.34 -6.75 -7.95
CA THR A 107 -13.61 -5.51 -8.23
C THR A 107 -14.31 -4.73 -9.34
N GLY A 108 -14.16 -3.39 -9.37
CA GLY A 108 -14.75 -2.56 -10.42
C GLY A 108 -14.36 -3.00 -11.84
N LEU A 109 -13.20 -3.66 -11.98
CA LEU A 109 -12.77 -4.30 -13.22
C LEU A 109 -13.62 -5.52 -13.60
N GLU A 110 -13.99 -6.37 -12.64
CA GLU A 110 -14.87 -7.52 -12.90
C GLU A 110 -16.27 -7.05 -13.33
N LEU A 111 -16.81 -5.98 -12.72
CA LEU A 111 -18.07 -5.35 -13.16
C LEU A 111 -17.97 -4.78 -14.59
N ALA A 112 -16.85 -4.14 -14.92
CA ALA A 112 -16.61 -3.62 -16.27
C ALA A 112 -16.54 -4.75 -17.31
N VAL A 113 -15.92 -5.88 -16.97
CA VAL A 113 -15.88 -7.06 -17.87
C VAL A 113 -17.25 -7.70 -18.03
N LEU A 114 -18.05 -7.75 -16.96
CA LEU A 114 -19.42 -8.26 -17.03
C LEU A 114 -20.32 -7.40 -17.92
N GLY A 115 -20.15 -6.07 -17.88
CA GLY A 115 -20.93 -5.11 -18.67
C GLY A 115 -20.48 -4.94 -20.13
N ALA A 116 -19.31 -5.47 -20.51
CA ALA A 116 -18.78 -5.34 -21.89
C ALA A 116 -19.42 -6.33 -22.88
N CYS A 117 -20.11 -7.37 -22.41
CA CYS A 117 -20.81 -8.34 -23.26
C CYS A 117 -22.11 -7.71 -23.82
N THR A 118 -22.26 -7.70 -25.14
CA THR A 118 -23.47 -7.21 -25.82
C THR A 118 -24.51 -8.31 -26.09
N CYS A 119 -24.38 -9.49 -25.48
CA CYS A 119 -25.36 -10.55 -25.64
C CYS A 119 -26.68 -10.17 -24.95
N ASN A 120 -27.79 -10.34 -25.66
CA ASN A 120 -29.12 -10.12 -25.10
C ASN A 120 -29.46 -11.23 -24.10
N THR A 121 -29.39 -10.92 -22.81
CA THR A 121 -29.77 -11.85 -21.74
C THR A 121 -31.08 -11.39 -21.12
N SER A 122 -32.15 -12.18 -21.32
CA SER A 122 -33.43 -11.93 -20.67
C SER A 122 -33.33 -12.27 -19.18
N GLY A 123 -33.52 -11.28 -18.29
CA GLY A 123 -33.61 -11.52 -16.83
C GLY A 123 -32.49 -10.94 -15.98
N GLY A 124 -31.73 -9.94 -16.45
CA GLY A 124 -30.80 -9.18 -15.60
C GLY A 124 -29.55 -9.96 -15.13
N GLN A 125 -29.34 -11.18 -15.64
CA GLN A 125 -28.16 -11.99 -15.35
C GLN A 125 -27.11 -11.82 -16.45
N PRO A 126 -25.80 -11.76 -16.12
CA PRO A 126 -24.74 -11.70 -17.12
C PRO A 126 -24.73 -12.92 -18.04
N CYS A 127 -24.47 -12.68 -19.33
CA CYS A 127 -24.32 -13.71 -20.37
C CYS A 127 -23.20 -14.70 -20.01
N SER A 128 -23.22 -15.93 -20.53
CA SER A 128 -22.14 -16.91 -20.29
C SER A 128 -20.76 -16.42 -20.75
N CYS A 129 -20.71 -15.67 -21.85
CA CYS A 129 -19.49 -15.04 -22.36
C CYS A 129 -18.90 -14.04 -21.35
N ALA A 130 -19.74 -13.22 -20.72
CA ALA A 130 -19.37 -12.24 -19.71
C ALA A 130 -18.81 -12.92 -18.47
N LYS A 131 -19.47 -13.98 -18.01
CA LYS A 131 -19.03 -14.77 -16.86
C LYS A 131 -17.67 -15.39 -17.10
N MET A 132 -17.48 -16.05 -18.25
CA MET A 132 -16.17 -16.62 -18.59
C MET A 132 -15.10 -15.54 -18.74
N ALA A 133 -15.42 -14.44 -19.43
CA ALA A 133 -14.47 -13.34 -19.59
C ALA A 133 -14.03 -12.73 -18.25
N ALA A 134 -14.96 -12.56 -17.30
CA ALA A 134 -14.66 -12.05 -15.96
C ALA A 134 -13.74 -13.02 -15.18
N VAL A 135 -14.07 -14.32 -15.20
CA VAL A 135 -13.25 -15.37 -14.56
C VAL A 135 -11.84 -15.43 -15.16
N THR A 136 -11.74 -15.46 -16.50
CA THR A 136 -10.43 -15.50 -17.18
C THR A 136 -9.62 -14.23 -16.92
N ARG A 137 -10.26 -13.05 -16.88
CA ARG A 137 -9.59 -11.79 -16.57
C ARG A 137 -9.02 -11.80 -15.15
N LYS A 138 -9.78 -12.32 -14.18
CA LYS A 138 -9.34 -12.49 -12.79
C LYS A 138 -8.13 -13.42 -12.69
N GLN A 139 -8.20 -14.58 -13.33
CA GLN A 139 -7.09 -15.53 -13.40
C GLN A 139 -5.83 -14.92 -14.04
N LEU A 140 -5.99 -14.16 -15.13
CA LEU A 140 -4.88 -13.50 -15.80
C LEU A 140 -4.19 -12.46 -14.91
N LEU A 141 -4.96 -11.71 -14.10
CA LEU A 141 -4.37 -10.76 -13.14
C LEU A 141 -3.61 -11.46 -12.02
N HIS A 142 -4.16 -12.54 -11.48
CA HIS A 142 -3.48 -13.34 -10.46
C HIS A 142 -2.14 -13.87 -10.99
N LEU A 143 -2.14 -14.48 -12.18
CA LEU A 143 -0.93 -14.99 -12.81
C LEU A 143 0.10 -13.87 -13.10
N LYS A 144 -0.35 -12.66 -13.47
CA LYS A 144 0.57 -11.52 -13.64
C LYS A 144 1.27 -11.13 -12.35
N GLN A 145 0.54 -11.09 -11.23
CA GLN A 145 1.11 -10.79 -9.92
C GLN A 145 2.11 -11.87 -9.50
N GLU A 146 1.79 -13.15 -9.68
CA GLU A 146 2.72 -14.25 -9.39
C GLU A 146 4.00 -14.16 -10.22
N ILE A 147 3.90 -13.85 -11.52
CA ILE A 147 5.06 -13.65 -12.39
C ILE A 147 5.94 -12.50 -11.90
N GLU A 148 5.34 -11.40 -11.45
CA GLU A 148 6.08 -10.25 -10.94
C GLU A 148 6.81 -10.57 -9.63
N LEU A 149 6.15 -11.29 -8.72
CA LEU A 149 6.77 -11.79 -7.49
C LEU A 149 7.93 -12.75 -7.78
N LEU A 150 7.73 -13.69 -8.71
CA LEU A 150 8.77 -14.63 -9.11
C LEU A 150 9.96 -13.93 -9.78
N LYS A 151 9.72 -12.90 -10.59
CA LYS A 151 10.79 -12.07 -11.17
C LYS A 151 11.60 -11.39 -10.08
N LYS A 152 10.93 -10.77 -9.11
CA LYS A 152 11.61 -10.12 -7.98
C LYS A 152 12.47 -11.12 -7.19
N SER A 153 11.90 -12.28 -6.84
CA SER A 153 12.62 -13.34 -6.13
C SER A 153 13.82 -13.87 -6.93
N LYS A 154 13.66 -14.03 -8.25
CA LYS A 154 14.76 -14.39 -9.15
C LYS A 154 15.87 -13.35 -9.09
N ASP A 155 15.54 -12.06 -9.23
CA ASP A 155 16.52 -10.99 -9.23
C ASP A 155 17.28 -10.90 -7.90
N GLU A 156 16.59 -11.07 -6.77
CA GLU A 156 17.20 -11.18 -5.44
C GLU A 156 18.18 -12.35 -5.33
N ALA A 157 17.82 -13.51 -5.90
CA ALA A 157 18.71 -14.67 -5.93
C ALA A 157 19.96 -14.43 -6.80
N TYR A 158 19.83 -13.71 -7.93
CA TYR A 158 20.99 -13.33 -8.75
C TYR A 158 21.92 -12.36 -8.01
N ILE A 159 21.36 -11.35 -7.34
CA ILE A 159 22.16 -10.41 -6.52
C ILE A 159 22.90 -11.17 -5.42
N MET A 160 22.22 -12.09 -4.74
CA MET A 160 22.83 -12.90 -3.67
C MET A 160 23.95 -13.81 -4.21
N ALA A 161 23.72 -14.47 -5.35
CA ALA A 161 24.75 -15.30 -5.99
C ALA A 161 25.98 -14.48 -6.38
N ASP A 162 25.79 -13.26 -6.90
CA ASP A 162 26.89 -12.38 -7.25
C ASP A 162 27.65 -11.88 -6.00
N ALA A 163 26.93 -11.56 -4.92
CA ALA A 163 27.55 -11.20 -3.65
C ALA A 163 28.41 -12.34 -3.08
N PHE A 164 27.94 -13.58 -3.14
CA PHE A 164 28.73 -14.75 -2.74
C PHE A 164 29.96 -14.95 -3.64
N ARG A 165 29.80 -14.79 -4.95
CA ARG A 165 30.92 -14.85 -5.91
C ARG A 165 31.99 -13.82 -5.57
N ILE A 166 31.61 -12.56 -5.37
CA ILE A 166 32.52 -11.46 -5.01
C ILE A 166 33.22 -11.74 -3.68
N ALA A 167 32.47 -12.14 -2.64
CA ALA A 167 33.04 -12.43 -1.33
C ALA A 167 34.04 -13.60 -1.40
N PHE A 168 33.75 -14.62 -2.20
CA PHE A 168 34.65 -15.74 -2.43
C PHE A 168 35.93 -15.31 -3.16
N GLU A 169 35.81 -14.51 -4.22
CA GLU A 169 36.96 -13.94 -4.93
C GLU A 169 37.84 -13.08 -4.02
N GLN A 170 37.23 -12.24 -3.17
CA GLN A 170 37.95 -11.44 -2.17
C GLN A 170 38.72 -12.32 -1.19
N GLN A 171 38.10 -13.39 -0.67
CA GLN A 171 38.77 -14.33 0.23
C GLN A 171 39.96 -15.03 -0.45
N LEU A 172 39.81 -15.45 -1.71
CA LEU A 172 40.91 -16.06 -2.47
C LEU A 172 42.08 -15.09 -2.66
N MET A 173 41.78 -13.84 -3.02
CA MET A 173 42.82 -12.81 -3.18
C MET A 173 43.53 -12.50 -1.87
N GLN A 174 42.80 -12.38 -0.76
CA GLN A 174 43.38 -12.19 0.58
C GLN A 174 44.29 -13.35 1.00
N ARG A 175 43.86 -14.60 0.80
CA ARG A 175 44.68 -15.78 1.11
C ARG A 175 45.92 -15.86 0.24
N LYS A 176 45.81 -15.51 -1.05
CA LYS A 176 46.95 -15.46 -1.97
C LYS A 176 47.97 -14.41 -1.51
N ASP A 177 47.52 -13.21 -1.12
CA ASP A 177 48.41 -12.16 -0.60
C ASP A 177 49.11 -12.59 0.69
N GLN A 178 48.38 -13.20 1.63
CA GLN A 178 48.96 -13.74 2.87
C GLN A 178 50.01 -14.82 2.60
N ALA A 179 49.75 -15.73 1.65
CA ALA A 179 50.70 -16.77 1.27
C ALA A 179 51.98 -16.18 0.65
N LEU A 180 51.86 -15.14 -0.18
CA LEU A 180 53.01 -14.43 -0.75
C LEU A 180 53.86 -13.76 0.34
N ARG A 181 53.23 -13.01 1.26
CA ARG A 181 53.94 -12.39 2.39
C ARG A 181 54.64 -13.42 3.29
N LEU A 182 53.99 -14.55 3.56
CA LEU A 182 54.60 -15.65 4.32
C LEU A 182 55.81 -16.24 3.59
N ALA A 183 55.73 -16.42 2.28
CA ALA A 183 56.86 -16.91 1.48
C ALA A 183 58.05 -15.94 1.51
N GLU A 184 57.80 -14.63 1.43
CA GLU A 184 58.82 -13.58 1.56
C GLU A 184 59.50 -13.61 2.95
N VAL A 185 58.72 -13.69 4.03
CA VAL A 185 59.25 -13.79 5.39
C VAL A 185 60.08 -15.07 5.57
N ILE A 186 59.63 -16.20 5.01
CA ILE A 186 60.40 -17.45 5.04
C ILE A 186 61.72 -17.29 4.28
N LYS A 187 61.71 -16.62 3.13
CA LYS A 187 62.92 -16.35 2.33
C LYS A 187 63.92 -15.50 3.12
N ILE A 188 63.47 -14.38 3.69
CA ILE A 188 64.31 -13.50 4.53
C ILE A 188 64.84 -14.28 5.74
N LYS A 189 64.02 -15.06 6.44
CA LYS A 189 64.47 -15.86 7.58
C LYS A 189 65.53 -16.89 7.19
N LYS A 190 65.44 -17.50 6.00
CA LYS A 190 66.46 -18.41 5.47
C LYS A 190 67.76 -17.67 5.15
N GLU A 191 67.68 -16.51 4.52
CA GLU A 191 68.84 -15.65 4.22
C GLU A 191 69.52 -15.15 5.50
N THR A 192 68.76 -14.68 6.49
CA THR A 192 69.29 -14.26 7.80
C THR A 192 69.91 -15.42 8.58
N LYS A 193 69.29 -16.62 8.56
CA LYS A 193 69.90 -17.83 9.15
C LYS A 193 71.19 -18.22 8.45
N PHE A 194 71.25 -18.08 7.12
CA PHE A 194 72.45 -18.35 6.34
C PHE A 194 73.57 -17.36 6.66
N ILE A 195 73.26 -16.07 6.77
CA ILE A 195 74.21 -15.02 7.18
C ILE A 195 74.70 -15.24 8.62
N ASN A 196 73.80 -15.63 9.53
CA ASN A 196 74.14 -15.91 10.92
C ASN A 196 75.03 -17.17 11.04
N TRP A 197 74.75 -18.22 10.26
CA TRP A 197 75.61 -19.40 10.17
C TRP A 197 76.98 -19.08 9.57
N LYS A 198 77.05 -18.17 8.61
CA LYS A 198 78.32 -17.69 8.04
C LYS A 198 79.16 -16.91 9.06
N ARG A 199 78.53 -16.01 9.84
CA ARG A 199 79.16 -15.28 10.94
C ARG A 199 79.67 -16.21 12.05
N LEU A 200 78.87 -17.20 12.43
CA LEU A 200 79.25 -18.21 13.43
C LEU A 200 80.41 -19.12 12.97
N LYS A 201 80.70 -19.17 11.67
CA LYS A 201 81.83 -19.92 11.10
C LYS A 201 83.10 -19.08 11.02
N GLU A 202 82.98 -17.75 11.04
CA GLU A 202 84.09 -16.79 11.04
C GLU A 202 84.54 -16.43 12.47
N ASP A 203 83.61 -16.44 13.45
CA ASP A 203 83.91 -16.35 14.88
C ASP A 203 84.27 -17.74 15.43
N GLY A 204 85.52 -18.14 15.25
CA GLY A 204 86.00 -19.50 15.48
C GLY A 204 85.75 -20.07 16.88
N ASN A 205 85.13 -21.24 16.93
CA ASN A 205 85.56 -22.33 17.81
C ASN A 205 85.05 -23.69 17.29
N TRP A 206 85.86 -24.37 16.47
CA TRP A 206 85.66 -25.78 16.14
C TRP A 206 86.15 -26.62 17.32
N ALA A 207 85.29 -26.89 18.29
CA ALA A 207 85.52 -27.94 19.27
C ALA A 207 84.67 -29.15 18.89
N CYS A 208 85.36 -30.20 18.46
CA CYS A 208 84.87 -31.56 18.27
C CYS A 208 83.93 -32.02 19.39
N TYR A 209 82.81 -32.64 19.03
CA TYR A 209 82.39 -33.87 19.68
C TYR A 209 81.98 -34.88 18.62
N VAL A 210 82.90 -35.80 18.35
CA VAL A 210 82.60 -37.11 17.79
C VAL A 210 82.03 -37.93 18.94
N SER A 211 80.82 -38.45 18.77
CA SER A 211 80.38 -39.67 19.46
C SER A 211 79.65 -40.54 18.45
N VAL A 212 80.43 -41.50 17.94
CA VAL A 212 80.00 -42.74 17.30
C VAL A 212 79.26 -43.59 18.33
N THR A 213 78.14 -44.20 17.95
CA THR A 213 77.70 -45.60 18.22
C THR A 213 76.28 -45.76 17.67
N VAL A 214 76.03 -46.50 16.59
CA VAL A 214 75.84 -47.96 16.45
C VAL A 214 74.36 -48.35 16.60
N GLU A 215 73.87 -49.04 15.55
CA GLU A 215 72.55 -49.67 15.29
C GLU A 215 71.34 -48.77 14.97
#